data_AF-A0A7I8D040-F1
#
_entry.id   AF-A0A7I8D040-F1
#
_cell.length_a   1.000
_cell.length_b   1.000
_cell.length_c   1.000
_cell.angle_alpha   90.00
_cell.angle_beta   90.00
_cell.angle_gamma   90.00
#
_symmetry.space_group_name_H-M   'P 1'
#
loop_
_entity.id
_entity.type
_entity.pdbx_description
1 polymer ?
#
loop_
_entity_poly.entity_id
_entity_poly.type
_entity_poly.pdbx_seq_one_letter_code
_entity_poly.pdbx_strand_id
1 'polypeptide(L)'
;MNTTKTTKRSLLVSGLAVFMCIAMLAGTTFAWFTDSVVNKGNRIQSGTLLMDVIGYDRSGTEIGSFKDDSTPALISEVNWEPGVSNSKYIKVINNGTLSFDFQMKFVIQPGDESLIDSLWYNLEEVDEITQLSAQPTSKDDRNDMNGLGDTTIDSTLLKGETKIYRFDYGMKEEAGNEFQNKEFSADLSLVAKQHTYEEDGFGNNQYDKDAPYPVTVNSNDELADAMSQGNGYVVLSDDFDAETINLSSNTKAISNMVLDGNGKLLKGMDVDAGTAIDGLTIQNFDFVEKGISLVAWGEQAGFKNVTIRNCNFKDMAETSNSAIHLNVAADVVENFTVENCAIDGVSSTTGSGIYVGSSSGSIVVTGCTIKDVAHSGIQISGNSNGSITIKNNTIENWNCDNDSESSGGGYGINAVYREGDGRFASITNNIFKKTFVEGSTDAGKIIRMRYSTIGLKDVNLNYESSLGDLSGTYYEVIGNDYSQVSY
;
A
#
# COMPACT_ATOMS: atom_id res chain seq x y z
N MET A 1 -48.98 60.27 63.00
CA MET A 1 -48.68 59.78 61.64
C MET A 1 -48.75 58.25 61.64
N ASN A 2 -49.59 57.66 60.78
CA ASN A 2 -49.81 56.22 60.66
C ASN A 2 -48.57 55.49 60.11
N THR A 3 -47.76 54.85 60.95
CA THR A 3 -46.56 54.11 60.52
C THR A 3 -46.71 52.59 60.48
N THR A 4 -47.89 52.02 60.74
CA THR A 4 -48.10 50.55 60.79
C THR A 4 -48.66 49.92 59.51
N LYS A 5 -49.16 50.71 58.54
CA LYS A 5 -49.69 50.18 57.26
C LYS A 5 -48.65 50.09 56.13
N THR A 6 -47.52 50.79 56.23
CA THR A 6 -46.49 50.85 55.18
C THR A 6 -45.52 49.66 55.24
N THR A 7 -45.22 49.14 56.43
CA THR A 7 -44.27 48.03 56.62
C THR A 7 -44.73 46.71 56.02
N LYS A 8 -46.04 46.39 56.09
CA LYS A 8 -46.62 45.17 55.49
C LYS A 8 -46.60 45.17 53.95
N ARG A 9 -46.78 46.35 53.33
CA ARG A 9 -46.65 46.49 51.86
C ARG A 9 -45.19 46.41 51.43
N SER A 10 -44.26 46.97 52.20
CA SER A 10 -42.82 46.89 51.92
C SER A 10 -42.30 45.44 51.96
N LEU A 11 -42.78 44.63 52.92
CA LEU A 11 -42.42 43.21 53.03
C LEU A 11 -42.94 42.37 51.85
N LEU A 12 -44.16 42.66 51.37
CA LEU A 12 -44.72 42.01 50.18
C LEU A 12 -43.97 42.40 48.91
N VAL A 13 -43.54 43.66 48.79
CA VAL A 13 -42.76 44.14 47.65
C VAL A 13 -41.34 43.57 47.68
N SER A 14 -40.70 43.42 48.84
CA SER A 14 -39.38 42.78 48.93
C SER A 14 -39.45 41.27 48.66
N GLY A 15 -40.51 40.59 49.13
CA GLY A 15 -40.76 39.19 48.80
C GLY A 15 -41.01 38.97 47.30
N LEU A 16 -41.80 39.85 46.68
CA LEU A 16 -42.02 39.84 45.22
C LEU A 16 -40.73 40.15 44.45
N ALA A 17 -39.89 41.08 44.93
CA ALA A 17 -38.62 41.41 44.32
C ALA A 17 -37.64 40.22 44.37
N VAL A 18 -37.54 39.52 45.51
CA VAL A 18 -36.72 38.29 45.62
C VAL A 18 -37.26 37.19 44.71
N PHE A 19 -38.58 37.01 44.63
CA PHE A 19 -39.19 36.04 43.71
C PHE A 19 -38.93 36.39 42.25
N MET A 20 -38.96 37.69 41.90
CA MET A 20 -38.63 38.17 40.56
C MET A 20 -37.13 38.03 40.26
N CYS A 21 -36.25 38.21 41.24
CA CYS A 21 -34.82 37.91 41.12
C CYS A 21 -34.56 36.42 40.94
N ILE A 22 -35.27 35.54 41.65
CA ILE A 22 -35.17 34.08 41.48
C ILE A 22 -35.72 33.65 40.11
N ALA A 23 -36.81 34.27 39.64
CA ALA A 23 -37.35 34.03 38.29
C ALA A 23 -36.40 34.52 37.19
N MET A 24 -35.75 35.68 37.38
CA MET A 24 -34.68 36.14 36.49
C MET A 24 -33.46 35.22 36.55
N LEU A 25 -33.07 34.73 37.73
CA LEU A 25 -31.93 33.82 37.91
C LEU A 25 -32.19 32.45 37.25
N ALA A 26 -33.39 31.89 37.42
CA ALA A 26 -33.83 30.66 36.77
C ALA A 26 -34.06 30.83 35.25
N GLY A 27 -34.33 32.05 34.79
CA GLY A 27 -34.37 32.41 33.37
C GLY A 27 -32.98 32.61 32.74
N THR A 28 -31.97 33.01 33.54
CA THR A 28 -30.59 33.21 33.05
C THR A 28 -29.75 31.94 33.00
N THR A 29 -30.13 30.87 33.72
CA THR A 29 -29.46 29.56 33.62
C THR A 29 -29.93 28.72 32.43
N PHE A 30 -30.93 29.21 31.69
CA PHE A 30 -31.38 28.69 30.39
C PHE A 30 -31.01 29.65 29.24
N ALA A 31 -29.89 30.36 29.31
CA ALA A 31 -29.24 30.86 28.09
C ALA A 31 -28.57 29.65 27.40
N TRP A 32 -29.24 28.91 26.51
CA TRP A 32 -29.52 29.23 25.10
C TRP A 32 -28.33 29.76 24.29
N PHE A 33 -27.10 29.53 24.75
CA PHE A 33 -25.93 29.61 23.90
C PHE A 33 -25.21 28.29 23.90
N THR A 34 -25.86 27.29 23.32
CA THR A 34 -25.14 26.30 22.54
C THR A 34 -25.62 26.49 21.11
N ASP A 35 -24.97 27.39 20.37
CA ASP A 35 -24.94 27.25 18.92
C ASP A 35 -24.08 26.01 18.64
N SER A 36 -24.71 24.83 18.68
CA SER A 36 -24.06 23.60 18.24
C SER A 36 -24.28 23.46 16.75
N VAL A 37 -23.31 23.91 15.94
CA VAL A 37 -23.20 23.47 14.55
C VAL A 37 -22.56 22.08 14.58
N VAL A 38 -23.38 21.03 14.51
CA VAL A 38 -22.87 19.67 14.33
C VAL A 38 -22.75 19.41 12.83
N ASN A 39 -21.53 19.54 12.31
CA ASN A 39 -21.23 19.12 10.95
C ASN A 39 -20.96 17.60 10.94
N LYS A 40 -21.96 16.81 10.52
CA LYS A 40 -21.83 15.37 10.26
C LYS A 40 -21.69 15.16 8.76
N GLY A 41 -20.79 14.28 8.35
CA GLY A 41 -20.63 13.93 6.94
C GLY A 41 -19.60 14.76 6.17
N ASN A 42 -18.78 15.58 6.87
CA ASN A 42 -17.53 16.06 6.29
C ASN A 42 -16.73 14.86 5.76
N ARG A 43 -16.55 14.81 4.45
CA ARG A 43 -15.84 13.73 3.77
C ARG A 43 -14.93 14.34 2.73
N ILE A 44 -13.65 14.08 2.86
CA ILE A 44 -12.66 14.27 1.81
C ILE A 44 -12.40 12.87 1.27
N GLN A 45 -12.56 12.69 -0.04
CA GLN A 45 -12.30 11.42 -0.71
C GLN A 45 -11.31 11.69 -1.82
N SER A 46 -10.26 10.88 -1.91
CA SER A 46 -9.37 10.87 -3.06
C SER A 46 -10.10 10.35 -4.29
N GLY A 47 -9.70 10.83 -5.47
CA GLY A 47 -10.10 10.19 -6.71
C GLY A 47 -9.47 8.80 -6.85
N THR A 48 -10.01 7.99 -7.77
CA THR A 48 -9.52 6.65 -8.07
C THR A 48 -9.24 6.53 -9.56
N LEU A 49 -8.02 6.11 -9.91
CA LEU A 49 -7.69 5.60 -11.23
C LEU A 49 -8.12 4.13 -11.29
N LEU A 50 -9.02 3.79 -12.22
CA LEU A 50 -9.50 2.41 -12.39
C LEU A 50 -9.75 2.14 -13.87
N MET A 51 -8.78 1.51 -14.51
CA MET A 51 -8.83 1.07 -15.90
C MET A 51 -9.26 -0.40 -15.95
N ASP A 52 -10.15 -0.75 -16.87
CA ASP A 52 -10.54 -2.12 -17.20
C ASP A 52 -10.25 -2.41 -18.67
N VAL A 53 -9.81 -3.63 -18.97
CA VAL A 53 -9.49 -4.07 -20.33
C VAL A 53 -10.18 -5.40 -20.60
N ILE A 54 -11.05 -5.44 -21.61
CA ILE A 54 -11.85 -6.63 -21.94
C ILE A 54 -11.59 -7.02 -23.40
N GLY A 55 -11.28 -8.30 -23.62
CA GLY A 55 -11.14 -8.90 -24.95
C GLY A 55 -12.46 -9.42 -25.49
N TYR A 56 -12.66 -9.28 -26.79
CA TYR A 56 -13.77 -9.92 -27.50
C TYR A 56 -13.26 -10.59 -28.76
N ASP A 57 -13.91 -11.69 -29.12
CA ASP A 57 -13.67 -12.34 -30.40
C ASP A 57 -14.35 -11.58 -31.55
N ARG A 58 -14.10 -12.04 -32.78
CA ARG A 58 -14.68 -11.45 -33.99
C ARG A 58 -16.22 -11.52 -34.07
N SER A 59 -16.84 -12.44 -33.31
CA SER A 59 -18.29 -12.55 -33.17
C SER A 59 -18.87 -11.60 -32.11
N GLY A 60 -18.01 -10.80 -31.45
CA GLY A 60 -18.39 -9.93 -30.35
C GLY A 60 -18.66 -10.68 -29.05
N THR A 61 -18.23 -11.93 -28.94
CA THR A 61 -18.30 -12.70 -27.69
C THR A 61 -17.12 -12.32 -26.81
N GLU A 62 -17.37 -12.06 -25.53
CA GLU A 62 -16.32 -11.74 -24.56
C GLU A 62 -15.37 -12.93 -24.37
N ILE A 63 -14.08 -12.67 -24.49
CA ILE A 63 -12.98 -13.62 -24.21
C ILE A 63 -12.65 -13.59 -22.71
N GLY A 64 -12.55 -12.38 -22.13
CA GLY A 64 -12.27 -12.17 -20.72
C GLY A 64 -11.70 -10.79 -20.41
N SER A 65 -11.51 -10.51 -19.11
CA SER A 65 -10.97 -9.25 -18.57
C SER A 65 -9.48 -9.37 -18.27
N PHE A 66 -8.61 -8.71 -19.04
CA PHE A 66 -7.14 -8.80 -18.94
C PHE A 66 -6.55 -8.03 -17.74
N LYS A 67 -7.18 -8.15 -16.58
CA LYS A 67 -6.68 -7.66 -15.29
C LYS A 67 -6.00 -8.74 -14.46
N ASP A 68 -6.39 -9.98 -14.66
CA ASP A 68 -6.02 -11.11 -13.83
C ASP A 68 -5.28 -12.14 -14.67
N ASP A 69 -4.27 -12.80 -14.10
CA ASP A 69 -3.44 -13.80 -14.79
C ASP A 69 -4.23 -15.05 -15.25
N SER A 70 -5.48 -15.18 -14.79
CA SER A 70 -6.38 -16.27 -15.17
C SER A 70 -7.08 -16.08 -16.52
N THR A 71 -6.87 -14.96 -17.21
CA THR A 71 -7.52 -14.73 -18.50
C THR A 71 -7.04 -15.64 -19.62
N PRO A 72 -7.96 -16.12 -20.49
CA PRO A 72 -7.59 -16.74 -21.75
C PRO A 72 -6.76 -15.80 -22.63
N ALA A 73 -5.80 -16.34 -23.37
CA ALA A 73 -5.01 -15.59 -24.33
C ALA A 73 -5.90 -14.92 -25.39
N LEU A 74 -5.59 -13.66 -25.72
CA LEU A 74 -6.30 -12.89 -26.76
C LEU A 74 -6.23 -13.61 -28.12
N ILE A 75 -5.05 -14.17 -28.42
CA ILE A 75 -4.73 -14.97 -29.60
C ILE A 75 -4.58 -16.42 -29.12
N SER A 76 -5.34 -17.35 -29.68
CA SER A 76 -5.40 -18.76 -29.24
C SER A 76 -5.65 -19.74 -30.39
N GLU A 77 -5.28 -19.31 -31.60
CA GLU A 77 -5.47 -20.06 -32.83
C GLU A 77 -4.57 -21.31 -32.89
N VAL A 78 -5.11 -22.38 -33.49
CA VAL A 78 -4.42 -23.68 -33.63
C VAL A 78 -4.48 -24.10 -35.09
N ASN A 79 -3.42 -24.76 -35.59
CA ASN A 79 -3.28 -25.20 -36.99
C ASN A 79 -3.49 -24.04 -37.98
N TRP A 80 -2.76 -22.94 -37.75
CA TRP A 80 -2.85 -21.73 -38.56
C TRP A 80 -2.18 -21.95 -39.93
N GLU A 81 -2.89 -21.69 -41.02
CA GLU A 81 -2.44 -21.96 -42.39
C GLU A 81 -2.26 -20.65 -43.19
N PRO A 82 -1.41 -20.65 -44.24
CA PRO A 82 -1.23 -19.50 -45.13
C PRO A 82 -2.56 -18.96 -45.68
N GLY A 83 -2.76 -17.64 -45.59
CA GLY A 83 -3.98 -16.96 -46.03
C GLY A 83 -5.14 -16.97 -45.03
N VAL A 84 -5.02 -17.70 -43.91
CA VAL A 84 -5.98 -17.60 -42.81
C VAL A 84 -5.71 -16.33 -42.00
N SER A 85 -6.78 -15.64 -41.62
CA SER A 85 -6.76 -14.44 -40.79
C SER A 85 -7.85 -14.49 -39.71
N ASN A 86 -7.78 -13.58 -38.74
CA ASN A 86 -8.79 -13.37 -37.71
C ASN A 86 -8.84 -11.90 -37.27
N SER A 87 -9.85 -11.57 -36.45
CA SER A 87 -9.93 -10.31 -35.74
C SER A 87 -10.23 -10.54 -34.26
N LYS A 88 -9.73 -9.66 -33.40
CA LYS A 88 -10.10 -9.54 -31.99
C LYS A 88 -10.40 -8.08 -31.68
N TYR A 89 -11.15 -7.84 -30.62
CA TYR A 89 -11.37 -6.49 -30.10
C TYR A 89 -10.81 -6.36 -28.70
N ILE A 90 -10.22 -5.20 -28.42
CA ILE A 90 -9.72 -4.81 -27.11
C ILE A 90 -10.52 -3.58 -26.68
N LYS A 91 -11.30 -3.70 -25.62
CA LYS A 91 -12.08 -2.61 -25.06
C LYS A 91 -11.41 -2.11 -23.78
N VAL A 92 -10.98 -0.85 -23.79
CA VAL A 92 -10.42 -0.14 -22.63
C VAL A 92 -11.51 0.74 -22.02
N ILE A 93 -11.69 0.67 -20.69
CA ILE A 93 -12.79 1.30 -19.97
C ILE A 93 -12.23 2.09 -18.78
N ASN A 94 -12.69 3.33 -18.57
CA ASN A 94 -12.40 4.09 -17.35
C ASN A 94 -13.58 3.98 -16.36
N ASN A 95 -13.47 3.03 -15.43
CA ASN A 95 -14.42 2.83 -14.33
C ASN A 95 -14.08 3.69 -13.10
N GLY A 96 -13.01 4.50 -13.17
CA GLY A 96 -12.53 5.35 -12.09
C GLY A 96 -13.32 6.65 -11.96
N THR A 97 -12.81 7.50 -11.08
CA THR A 97 -13.32 8.87 -10.91
C THR A 97 -12.37 9.93 -11.47
N LEU A 98 -11.18 9.52 -11.92
CA LEU A 98 -10.15 10.36 -12.50
C LEU A 98 -9.93 9.99 -13.96
N SER A 99 -9.60 10.98 -14.77
CA SER A 99 -9.23 10.82 -16.17
C SER A 99 -7.80 10.29 -16.26
N PHE A 100 -7.51 9.49 -17.29
CA PHE A 100 -6.17 8.94 -17.47
C PHE A 100 -5.71 8.93 -18.92
N ASP A 101 -4.41 9.07 -19.08
CA ASP A 101 -3.70 8.70 -20.30
C ASP A 101 -3.22 7.26 -20.13
N PHE A 102 -3.37 6.44 -21.18
CA PHE A 102 -2.88 5.08 -21.19
C PHE A 102 -1.99 4.83 -22.41
N GLN A 103 -1.07 3.89 -22.21
CA GLN A 103 -0.22 3.33 -23.23
C GLN A 103 -0.50 1.84 -23.35
N MET A 104 -0.84 1.40 -24.56
CA MET A 104 -1.05 -0.01 -24.91
C MET A 104 0.06 -0.47 -25.87
N LYS A 105 0.66 -1.62 -25.56
CA LYS A 105 1.70 -2.28 -26.37
C LYS A 105 1.51 -3.79 -26.34
N PHE A 106 2.06 -4.47 -27.33
CA PHE A 106 2.19 -5.93 -27.32
C PHE A 106 3.63 -6.33 -26.98
N VAL A 107 3.80 -7.34 -26.13
CA VAL A 107 5.10 -7.91 -25.78
C VAL A 107 5.22 -9.24 -26.49
N ILE A 108 6.06 -9.30 -27.52
CA ILE A 108 6.30 -10.54 -28.28
C ILE A 108 7.19 -11.46 -27.45
N GLN A 109 6.77 -12.71 -27.28
CA GLN A 109 7.56 -13.70 -26.56
C GLN A 109 8.68 -14.26 -27.46
N PRO A 110 9.94 -14.28 -26.99
CA PRO A 110 11.07 -14.76 -27.78
C PRO A 110 10.98 -16.28 -28.00
N GLY A 111 11.31 -16.73 -29.22
CA GLY A 111 11.38 -18.16 -29.54
C GLY A 111 12.23 -18.43 -30.78
N ASP A 112 13.09 -19.44 -30.71
CA ASP A 112 14.03 -19.82 -31.77
C ASP A 112 13.33 -20.30 -33.07
N GLU A 113 12.06 -20.68 -32.99
CA GLU A 113 11.24 -21.20 -34.10
C GLU A 113 9.90 -20.45 -34.21
N SER A 114 9.96 -19.13 -34.45
CA SER A 114 8.77 -18.27 -34.50
C SER A 114 8.04 -18.27 -35.85
N LEU A 115 6.72 -18.18 -35.80
CA LEU A 115 5.85 -17.88 -36.95
C LEU A 115 5.93 -16.41 -37.39
N ILE A 116 6.53 -15.53 -36.59
CA ILE A 116 6.39 -14.07 -36.73
C ILE A 116 6.66 -13.52 -38.13
N ASP A 117 7.71 -14.01 -38.82
CA ASP A 117 8.07 -13.56 -40.17
C ASP A 117 7.00 -13.87 -41.23
N SER A 118 6.15 -14.85 -40.97
CA SER A 118 5.04 -15.26 -41.84
C SER A 118 3.73 -14.54 -41.54
N LEU A 119 3.67 -13.74 -40.48
CA LEU A 119 2.44 -13.12 -40.00
C LEU A 119 2.36 -11.64 -40.37
N TRP A 120 1.15 -11.12 -40.37
CA TRP A 120 0.84 -9.71 -40.51
C TRP A 120 -0.21 -9.28 -39.50
N TYR A 121 -0.28 -7.99 -39.20
CA TYR A 121 -1.32 -7.41 -38.36
C TYR A 121 -1.79 -6.04 -38.86
N ASN A 122 -2.94 -5.60 -38.36
CA ASN A 122 -3.44 -4.23 -38.40
C ASN A 122 -4.14 -3.92 -37.06
N LEU A 123 -4.00 -2.68 -36.59
CA LEU A 123 -4.59 -2.24 -35.33
C LEU A 123 -5.24 -0.88 -35.51
N GLU A 124 -6.54 -0.80 -35.25
CA GLU A 124 -7.39 0.35 -35.56
C GLU A 124 -8.31 0.69 -34.38
N GLU A 125 -8.47 1.98 -34.05
CA GLU A 125 -9.53 2.44 -33.13
C GLU A 125 -10.88 2.43 -33.85
N VAL A 126 -11.89 1.80 -33.25
CA VAL A 126 -13.25 1.69 -33.80
C VAL A 126 -14.30 2.16 -32.78
N ASP A 127 -15.45 2.62 -33.27
CA ASP A 127 -16.51 3.15 -32.40
C ASP A 127 -17.29 2.05 -31.65
N GLU A 128 -17.40 0.86 -32.24
CA GLU A 128 -18.18 -0.24 -31.69
C GLU A 128 -17.60 -1.61 -32.08
N ILE A 129 -17.96 -2.63 -31.29
CA ILE A 129 -17.68 -4.03 -31.62
C ILE A 129 -18.74 -4.51 -32.61
N THR A 130 -18.40 -4.50 -33.90
CA THR A 130 -19.27 -5.01 -34.95
C THR A 130 -18.96 -6.48 -35.23
N GLN A 131 -19.97 -7.35 -35.18
CA GLN A 131 -19.78 -8.75 -35.59
C GLN A 131 -19.37 -8.80 -37.06
N LEU A 132 -18.18 -9.32 -37.34
CA LEU A 132 -17.70 -9.49 -38.71
C LEU A 132 -18.04 -10.89 -39.20
N SER A 133 -18.65 -11.02 -40.38
CA SER A 133 -18.99 -12.31 -40.99
C SER A 133 -17.91 -12.86 -41.93
N ALA A 134 -17.11 -12.01 -42.58
CA ALA A 134 -15.96 -12.38 -43.41
C ALA A 134 -14.60 -12.06 -42.76
N GLN A 135 -13.61 -12.94 -42.96
CA GLN A 135 -12.24 -12.74 -42.47
C GLN A 135 -11.63 -11.44 -43.02
N PRO A 136 -10.76 -10.75 -42.27
CA PRO A 136 -10.07 -9.59 -42.82
C PRO A 136 -9.14 -10.04 -43.95
N THR A 137 -9.42 -9.56 -45.17
CA THR A 137 -8.66 -9.90 -46.38
C THR A 137 -7.97 -8.71 -47.03
N SER A 138 -8.15 -7.48 -46.54
CA SER A 138 -7.49 -6.28 -47.08
C SER A 138 -5.97 -6.46 -47.02
N LYS A 139 -5.26 -6.27 -48.14
CA LYS A 139 -3.79 -6.30 -48.19
C LYS A 139 -3.17 -4.93 -47.92
N ASP A 140 -3.93 -3.85 -48.10
CA ASP A 140 -3.41 -2.48 -48.11
C ASP A 140 -3.08 -1.96 -46.69
N ASP A 141 -3.68 -2.56 -45.67
CA ASP A 141 -3.56 -2.14 -44.26
C ASP A 141 -2.70 -3.09 -43.41
N ARG A 142 -1.97 -4.02 -44.05
CA ARG A 142 -1.19 -5.07 -43.36
C ARG A 142 0.22 -4.58 -43.03
N ASN A 143 0.54 -4.58 -41.74
CA ASN A 143 1.90 -4.40 -41.22
C ASN A 143 2.56 -5.77 -40.99
N ASP A 144 3.89 -5.80 -41.07
CA ASP A 144 4.66 -7.01 -40.73
C ASP A 144 4.59 -7.28 -39.22
N MET A 145 4.27 -8.51 -38.80
CA MET A 145 4.12 -8.86 -37.37
C MET A 145 5.37 -8.60 -36.54
N ASN A 146 6.56 -8.59 -37.15
CA ASN A 146 7.78 -8.19 -36.46
C ASN A 146 7.71 -6.77 -35.87
N GLY A 147 6.94 -5.87 -36.48
CA GLY A 147 6.73 -4.50 -35.98
C GLY A 147 5.65 -4.37 -34.91
N LEU A 148 5.00 -5.46 -34.48
CA LEU A 148 3.93 -5.39 -33.48
C LEU A 148 4.46 -4.91 -32.13
N GLY A 149 5.62 -5.40 -31.69
CA GLY A 149 6.23 -5.03 -30.41
C GLY A 149 6.67 -3.56 -30.33
N ASP A 150 6.96 -2.96 -31.48
CA ASP A 150 7.34 -1.54 -31.59
C ASP A 150 6.11 -0.61 -31.68
N THR A 151 4.91 -1.18 -31.85
CA THR A 151 3.67 -0.41 -31.97
C THR A 151 3.13 -0.04 -30.61
N THR A 152 3.07 1.26 -30.37
CA THR A 152 2.57 1.85 -29.14
C THR A 152 1.32 2.68 -29.46
N ILE A 153 0.25 2.45 -28.70
CA ILE A 153 -0.96 3.28 -28.74
C ILE A 153 -1.00 4.11 -27.47
N ASP A 154 -0.85 5.41 -27.63
CA ASP A 154 -1.07 6.40 -26.57
C ASP A 154 -2.42 7.08 -26.78
N SER A 155 -3.23 7.13 -25.73
CA SER A 155 -4.58 7.67 -25.83
C SER A 155 -5.11 8.09 -24.46
N THR A 156 -6.18 8.88 -24.44
CA THR A 156 -6.78 9.46 -23.22
C THR A 156 -8.21 8.95 -23.05
N LEU A 157 -8.58 8.55 -21.83
CA LEU A 157 -9.96 8.30 -21.44
C LEU A 157 -10.34 9.24 -20.29
N LEU A 158 -11.34 10.08 -20.53
CA LEU A 158 -11.99 10.81 -19.45
C LEU A 158 -12.81 9.87 -18.57
N LYS A 159 -13.20 10.35 -17.40
CA LYS A 159 -14.05 9.60 -16.47
C LYS A 159 -15.29 9.02 -17.16
N GLY A 160 -15.45 7.70 -17.07
CA GLY A 160 -16.62 6.98 -17.61
C GLY A 160 -16.59 6.71 -19.11
N GLU A 161 -15.53 7.11 -19.81
CA GLU A 161 -15.36 6.84 -21.24
C GLU A 161 -14.80 5.44 -21.51
N THR A 162 -14.93 5.01 -22.77
CA THR A 162 -14.40 3.75 -23.27
C THR A 162 -13.82 3.93 -24.67
N LYS A 163 -12.79 3.17 -24.99
CA LYS A 163 -12.25 3.05 -26.35
C LYS A 163 -12.17 1.60 -26.78
N ILE A 164 -12.33 1.34 -28.07
CA ILE A 164 -12.31 0.00 -28.64
C ILE A 164 -11.28 -0.03 -29.76
N TYR A 165 -10.42 -1.04 -29.74
CA TYR A 165 -9.42 -1.28 -30.77
C TYR A 165 -9.71 -2.62 -31.45
N ARG A 166 -9.76 -2.64 -32.78
CA ARG A 166 -9.82 -3.86 -33.58
C ARG A 166 -8.39 -4.27 -33.95
N PHE A 167 -8.03 -5.49 -33.58
CA PHE A 167 -6.77 -6.14 -33.92
C PHE A 167 -7.03 -7.22 -34.97
N ASP A 168 -6.68 -6.93 -36.22
CA ASP A 168 -6.74 -7.87 -37.33
C ASP A 168 -5.36 -8.51 -37.52
N TYR A 169 -5.30 -9.82 -37.77
CA TYR A 169 -4.03 -10.51 -38.02
C TYR A 169 -4.22 -11.73 -38.91
N GLY A 170 -3.15 -12.20 -39.53
CA GLY A 170 -3.20 -13.41 -40.34
C GLY A 170 -1.84 -13.87 -40.82
N MET A 171 -1.83 -15.01 -41.52
CA MET A 171 -0.64 -15.56 -42.16
C MET A 171 -0.57 -15.11 -43.61
N LYS A 172 0.63 -14.73 -44.07
CA LYS A 172 0.93 -14.37 -45.46
C LYS A 172 0.62 -15.57 -46.38
N GLU A 173 0.04 -15.32 -47.55
CA GLU A 173 -0.38 -16.37 -48.49
C GLU A 173 0.82 -17.11 -49.10
N GLU A 174 1.95 -16.42 -49.18
CA GLU A 174 3.23 -16.90 -49.70
C GLU A 174 4.07 -17.70 -48.69
N ALA A 175 3.62 -17.81 -47.43
CA ALA A 175 4.35 -18.53 -46.40
C ALA A 175 4.44 -20.03 -46.75
N GLY A 176 5.66 -20.58 -46.72
CA GLY A 176 5.93 -21.97 -47.08
C GLY A 176 5.94 -22.94 -45.90
N ASN A 177 6.26 -24.20 -46.19
CA ASN A 177 6.28 -25.29 -45.20
C ASN A 177 7.36 -25.11 -44.11
N GLU A 178 8.32 -24.19 -44.27
CA GLU A 178 9.32 -23.83 -43.27
C GLU A 178 8.74 -23.21 -41.98
N PHE A 179 7.46 -22.85 -42.00
CA PHE A 179 6.70 -22.36 -40.85
C PHE A 179 5.81 -23.43 -40.20
N GLN A 180 5.79 -24.65 -40.73
CA GLN A 180 4.98 -25.74 -40.18
C GLN A 180 5.44 -26.11 -38.76
N ASN A 181 4.48 -26.23 -37.83
CA ASN A 181 4.69 -26.50 -36.40
C ASN A 181 5.42 -25.41 -35.60
N LYS A 182 5.67 -24.25 -36.21
CA LYS A 182 6.15 -23.07 -35.47
C LYS A 182 4.99 -22.40 -34.74
N GLU A 183 5.31 -21.56 -33.76
CA GLU A 183 4.33 -20.85 -32.95
C GLU A 183 4.61 -19.34 -32.88
N PHE A 184 3.60 -18.56 -32.53
CA PHE A 184 3.74 -17.14 -32.21
C PHE A 184 2.96 -16.87 -30.92
N SER A 185 3.58 -16.11 -30.02
CA SER A 185 2.95 -15.68 -28.78
C SER A 185 3.27 -14.20 -28.52
N ALA A 186 2.27 -13.47 -28.05
CA ALA A 186 2.39 -12.07 -27.66
C ALA A 186 1.40 -11.74 -26.55
N ASP A 187 1.87 -10.99 -25.56
CA ASP A 187 1.06 -10.52 -24.44
C ASP A 187 0.62 -9.08 -24.64
N LEU A 188 -0.51 -8.71 -24.06
CA LEU A 188 -1.02 -7.34 -24.06
C LEU A 188 -0.57 -6.61 -22.78
N SER A 189 0.15 -5.51 -22.92
CA SER A 189 0.56 -4.65 -21.82
C SER A 189 -0.13 -3.30 -21.92
N LEU A 190 -0.81 -2.89 -20.84
CA LEU A 190 -1.33 -1.54 -20.67
C LEU A 190 -0.80 -0.90 -19.38
N VAL A 191 -0.35 0.34 -19.49
CA VAL A 191 0.00 1.19 -18.34
C VAL A 191 -0.74 2.52 -18.43
N ALA A 192 -1.08 3.12 -17.29
CA ALA A 192 -1.84 4.37 -17.24
C ALA A 192 -1.27 5.36 -16.23
N LYS A 193 -1.54 6.64 -16.45
CA LYS A 193 -1.21 7.76 -15.58
C LYS A 193 -2.35 8.78 -15.55
N GLN A 194 -2.43 9.63 -14.52
CA GLN A 194 -3.45 10.68 -14.46
C GLN A 194 -3.32 11.63 -15.65
N HIS A 195 -4.46 12.02 -16.22
CA HIS A 195 -4.54 13.03 -17.28
C HIS A 195 -4.74 14.41 -16.67
N THR A 196 -4.25 15.47 -17.32
CA THR A 196 -4.38 16.87 -16.86
C THR A 196 -5.78 17.44 -17.10
N TYR A 197 -6.79 16.85 -16.45
CA TYR A 197 -8.20 17.22 -16.61
C TYR A 197 -8.81 17.78 -15.34
N GLU A 198 -8.61 17.10 -14.20
CA GLU A 198 -9.16 17.52 -12.93
C GLU A 198 -8.48 18.80 -12.42
N GLU A 199 -9.25 19.72 -11.86
CA GLU A 199 -8.72 20.93 -11.21
C GLU A 199 -8.46 20.70 -9.73
N ASP A 200 -7.33 21.20 -9.24
CA ASP A 200 -7.05 21.25 -7.80
C ASP A 200 -7.93 22.30 -7.08
N GLY A 201 -7.78 22.39 -5.75
CA GLY A 201 -8.52 23.36 -4.93
C GLY A 201 -8.24 24.84 -5.25
N PHE A 202 -7.29 25.12 -6.14
CA PHE A 202 -6.91 26.45 -6.61
C PHE A 202 -7.28 26.69 -8.08
N GLY A 203 -7.93 25.72 -8.76
CA GLY A 203 -8.33 25.82 -10.16
C GLY A 203 -7.20 25.50 -11.15
N ASN A 204 -6.14 24.81 -10.73
CA ASN A 204 -5.06 24.37 -11.61
C ASN A 204 -5.29 22.92 -12.05
N ASN A 205 -5.31 22.68 -13.36
CA ASN A 205 -5.44 21.33 -13.95
C ASN A 205 -4.12 20.76 -14.49
N GLN A 206 -2.99 21.44 -14.27
CA GLN A 206 -1.68 21.06 -14.81
C GLN A 206 -0.80 20.32 -13.79
N TYR A 207 -1.32 19.94 -12.63
CA TYR A 207 -0.50 19.32 -11.58
C TYR A 207 -0.01 17.91 -11.96
N ASP A 208 -0.67 17.22 -12.89
CA ASP A 208 -0.27 15.90 -13.39
C ASP A 208 0.51 15.93 -14.71
N LYS A 209 0.85 17.12 -15.22
CA LYS A 209 1.46 17.27 -16.55
C LYS A 209 2.74 16.45 -16.72
N ASP A 210 3.52 16.36 -15.64
CA ASP A 210 4.81 15.70 -15.62
C ASP A 210 4.74 14.28 -15.03
N ALA A 211 3.54 13.70 -14.86
CA ALA A 211 3.39 12.33 -14.41
C ALA A 211 4.03 11.36 -15.44
N PRO A 212 4.99 10.52 -15.03
CA PRO A 212 5.55 9.49 -15.90
C PRO A 212 4.61 8.28 -16.00
N TYR A 213 4.71 7.53 -17.09
CA TYR A 213 4.15 6.18 -17.11
C TYR A 213 4.95 5.26 -16.18
N PRO A 214 4.30 4.31 -15.49
CA PRO A 214 5.00 3.25 -14.77
C PRO A 214 5.92 2.46 -15.71
N VAL A 215 7.11 2.11 -15.23
CA VAL A 215 8.00 1.15 -15.91
C VAL A 215 7.66 -0.24 -15.43
N THR A 216 7.18 -1.09 -16.34
CA THR A 216 6.85 -2.48 -16.06
C THR A 216 8.10 -3.35 -16.13
N VAL A 217 8.27 -4.24 -15.14
CA VAL A 217 9.39 -5.18 -15.06
C VAL A 217 8.91 -6.60 -14.78
N ASN A 218 9.57 -7.59 -15.40
CA ASN A 218 9.26 -9.02 -15.24
C ASN A 218 10.43 -9.85 -14.68
N SER A 219 11.56 -9.22 -14.37
CA SER A 219 12.74 -9.90 -13.84
C SER A 219 13.56 -9.03 -12.90
N ASN A 220 14.46 -9.67 -12.14
CA ASN A 220 15.37 -9.01 -11.21
C ASN A 220 16.32 -8.03 -11.93
N ASP A 221 16.80 -8.41 -13.12
CA ASP A 221 17.70 -7.57 -13.92
C ASP A 221 16.97 -6.32 -14.42
N GLU A 222 15.75 -6.48 -14.94
CA GLU A 222 14.93 -5.33 -15.36
C GLU A 222 14.59 -4.39 -14.19
N LEU A 223 14.31 -4.94 -13.01
CA LEU A 223 14.09 -4.13 -11.82
C LEU A 223 15.36 -3.36 -11.44
N ALA A 224 16.52 -4.01 -11.37
CA ALA A 224 17.79 -3.35 -11.06
C ALA A 224 18.14 -2.26 -12.08
N ASP A 225 17.89 -2.50 -13.36
CA ASP A 225 18.08 -1.54 -14.44
C ASP A 225 17.13 -0.34 -14.31
N ALA A 226 15.84 -0.60 -14.05
CA ALA A 226 14.85 0.47 -13.87
C ALA A 226 15.23 1.38 -12.69
N MET A 227 15.75 0.80 -11.62
CA MET A 227 16.26 1.54 -10.46
C MET A 227 17.50 2.37 -10.80
N SER A 228 18.46 1.79 -11.51
CA SER A 228 19.70 2.46 -11.94
C SER A 228 19.47 3.62 -12.92
N GLN A 229 18.36 3.57 -13.67
CA GLN A 229 17.92 4.64 -14.56
C GLN A 229 17.23 5.79 -13.80
N GLY A 230 16.84 5.58 -12.53
CA GLY A 230 16.15 6.58 -11.71
C GLY A 230 14.68 6.73 -12.06
N ASN A 231 14.04 5.65 -12.52
CA ASN A 231 12.61 5.66 -12.83
C ASN A 231 11.80 5.89 -11.54
N GLY A 232 10.97 6.93 -11.52
CA GLY A 232 10.21 7.30 -10.33
C GLY A 232 9.10 6.31 -9.95
N TYR A 233 8.65 5.48 -10.88
CA TYR A 233 7.59 4.50 -10.64
C TYR A 233 7.84 3.22 -11.44
N VAL A 234 8.08 2.11 -10.73
CA VAL A 234 8.32 0.77 -11.26
C VAL A 234 7.22 -0.17 -10.77
N VAL A 235 6.71 -1.02 -11.67
CA VAL A 235 5.61 -1.96 -11.39
C VAL A 235 5.97 -3.38 -11.84
N LEU A 236 5.69 -4.39 -11.02
CA LEU A 236 5.86 -5.79 -11.43
C LEU A 236 4.70 -6.24 -12.33
N SER A 237 5.02 -6.96 -13.41
CA SER A 237 4.02 -7.63 -14.26
C SER A 237 3.80 -9.10 -13.94
N ASP A 238 4.69 -9.73 -13.20
CA ASP A 238 4.65 -11.17 -12.94
C ASP A 238 5.15 -11.48 -11.52
N ASP A 239 4.83 -12.67 -11.04
CA ASP A 239 5.30 -13.21 -9.77
C ASP A 239 6.79 -13.56 -9.86
N PHE A 240 7.58 -13.15 -8.87
CA PHE A 240 9.01 -13.45 -8.81
C PHE A 240 9.22 -14.62 -7.84
N ASP A 241 8.91 -15.82 -8.32
CA ASP A 241 9.00 -17.06 -7.52
C ASP A 241 10.46 -17.58 -7.39
N ALA A 242 11.46 -16.83 -7.86
CA ALA A 242 12.87 -17.17 -7.73
C ALA A 242 13.70 -16.04 -7.08
N GLU A 243 14.29 -16.37 -5.93
CA GLU A 243 15.24 -15.57 -5.12
C GLU A 243 14.71 -14.28 -4.46
N THR A 244 15.43 -13.86 -3.41
CA THR A 244 15.26 -12.56 -2.74
C THR A 244 15.84 -11.47 -3.65
N ILE A 245 15.07 -10.42 -3.94
CA ILE A 245 15.58 -9.27 -4.69
C ILE A 245 16.58 -8.52 -3.82
N ASN A 246 17.78 -8.27 -4.36
CA ASN A 246 18.80 -7.44 -3.71
C ASN A 246 18.90 -6.10 -4.43
N LEU A 247 18.41 -5.03 -3.81
CA LEU A 247 18.56 -3.65 -4.28
C LEU A 247 19.92 -3.03 -3.88
N SER A 248 20.89 -3.86 -3.50
CA SER A 248 22.20 -3.45 -2.98
C SER A 248 23.20 -2.98 -4.04
N SER A 249 22.86 -3.07 -5.33
CA SER A 249 23.75 -2.81 -6.47
C SER A 249 23.57 -1.45 -7.12
N ASN A 250 22.63 -0.61 -6.67
CA ASN A 250 22.39 0.69 -7.26
C ASN A 250 23.52 1.67 -6.93
N THR A 251 24.41 1.89 -7.91
CA THR A 251 25.48 2.90 -7.86
C THR A 251 24.96 4.34 -7.83
N LYS A 252 23.64 4.55 -8.00
CA LYS A 252 22.98 5.85 -7.90
C LYS A 252 22.05 5.90 -6.69
N ALA A 253 22.01 7.09 -6.08
CA ALA A 253 21.05 7.42 -5.04
C ALA A 253 19.61 7.25 -5.55
N ILE A 254 18.74 6.72 -4.69
CA ILE A 254 17.31 6.62 -4.93
C ILE A 254 16.67 7.93 -4.46
N SER A 255 15.86 8.56 -5.32
CA SER A 255 15.10 9.77 -4.99
C SER A 255 13.66 9.68 -5.50
N ASN A 256 12.68 9.78 -4.60
CA ASN A 256 11.24 9.81 -4.91
C ASN A 256 10.78 8.66 -5.82
N MET A 257 10.97 7.44 -5.36
CA MET A 257 10.75 6.23 -6.16
C MET A 257 9.65 5.38 -5.54
N VAL A 258 8.78 4.85 -6.39
CA VAL A 258 7.72 3.91 -6.03
C VAL A 258 8.03 2.57 -6.67
N LEU A 259 8.16 1.54 -5.82
CA LEU A 259 8.17 0.14 -6.19
C LEU A 259 6.79 -0.43 -5.87
N ASP A 260 6.08 -0.87 -6.90
CA ASP A 260 4.74 -1.42 -6.78
C ASP A 260 4.71 -2.88 -7.22
N GLY A 261 4.39 -3.77 -6.29
CA GLY A 261 4.24 -5.19 -6.54
C GLY A 261 3.01 -5.50 -7.38
N ASN A 262 2.02 -4.60 -7.47
CA ASN A 262 0.77 -4.81 -8.20
C ASN A 262 0.04 -6.11 -7.79
N GLY A 263 0.13 -6.46 -6.51
CA GLY A 263 -0.40 -7.71 -5.95
C GLY A 263 0.41 -8.96 -6.31
N LYS A 264 1.59 -8.80 -6.94
CA LYS A 264 2.47 -9.92 -7.30
C LYS A 264 3.29 -10.40 -6.12
N LEU A 265 3.62 -11.68 -6.21
CA LEU A 265 4.41 -12.43 -5.24
C LEU A 265 5.90 -12.07 -5.33
N LEU A 266 6.56 -11.94 -4.18
CA LEU A 266 8.00 -11.83 -4.06
C LEU A 266 8.52 -12.59 -2.83
N LYS A 267 9.58 -13.40 -2.97
CA LYS A 267 10.16 -14.16 -1.84
C LYS A 267 10.88 -13.33 -0.77
N GLY A 268 11.14 -12.06 -1.05
CA GLY A 268 11.81 -11.15 -0.13
C GLY A 268 12.54 -10.04 -0.86
N MET A 269 12.85 -8.98 -0.13
CA MET A 269 13.56 -7.82 -0.66
C MET A 269 14.59 -7.33 0.33
N ASP A 270 15.85 -7.30 -0.07
CA ASP A 270 16.95 -6.70 0.66
C ASP A 270 17.34 -5.37 0.01
N VAL A 271 17.37 -4.29 0.79
CA VAL A 271 17.72 -2.95 0.34
C VAL A 271 18.91 -2.45 1.15
N ASP A 272 20.05 -2.24 0.50
CA ASP A 272 21.26 -1.72 1.13
C ASP A 272 21.42 -0.23 0.81
N ALA A 273 21.63 0.59 1.84
CA ALA A 273 21.81 2.04 1.72
C ALA A 273 23.27 2.45 1.41
N GLY A 274 23.97 1.67 0.58
CA GLY A 274 25.30 1.99 0.06
C GLY A 274 25.37 3.36 -0.61
N THR A 275 24.27 3.79 -1.20
CA THR A 275 24.02 5.18 -1.64
C THR A 275 22.80 5.76 -0.91
N ALA A 276 22.64 7.09 -0.97
CA ALA A 276 21.54 7.76 -0.29
C ALA A 276 20.18 7.30 -0.84
N ILE A 277 19.25 6.95 0.05
CA ILE A 277 17.87 6.60 -0.30
C ILE A 277 16.96 7.65 0.33
N ASP A 278 16.27 8.42 -0.50
CA ASP A 278 15.34 9.47 -0.07
C ASP A 278 14.01 9.38 -0.83
N GLY A 279 12.91 9.12 -0.13
CA GLY A 279 11.58 9.05 -0.76
C GLY A 279 11.31 7.71 -1.44
N LEU A 280 11.78 6.60 -0.88
CA LEU A 280 11.45 5.26 -1.37
C LEU A 280 10.09 4.80 -0.83
N THR A 281 9.19 4.40 -1.72
CA THR A 281 7.94 3.73 -1.37
C THR A 281 7.92 2.30 -1.91
N ILE A 282 7.63 1.33 -1.05
CA ILE A 282 7.38 -0.08 -1.43
C ILE A 282 5.90 -0.36 -1.17
N GLN A 283 5.15 -0.79 -2.19
CA GLN A 283 3.71 -0.96 -2.08
C GLN A 283 3.15 -2.19 -2.78
N ASN A 284 2.00 -2.68 -2.29
CA ASN A 284 1.18 -3.72 -2.94
C ASN A 284 1.95 -4.99 -3.34
N PHE A 285 2.91 -5.43 -2.55
CA PHE A 285 3.59 -6.71 -2.74
C PHE A 285 2.97 -7.79 -1.85
N ASP A 286 2.97 -9.02 -2.34
CA ASP A 286 2.73 -10.22 -1.54
C ASP A 286 4.06 -10.91 -1.25
N PHE A 287 4.53 -10.83 -0.01
CA PHE A 287 5.79 -11.45 0.43
C PHE A 287 5.57 -12.83 1.06
N VAL A 288 6.39 -13.80 0.66
CA VAL A 288 6.44 -15.16 1.24
C VAL A 288 7.86 -15.57 1.57
N GLU A 289 8.05 -16.48 2.54
CA GLU A 289 9.35 -16.97 3.02
C GLU A 289 10.26 -15.91 3.68
N LYS A 290 10.54 -14.77 3.03
CA LYS A 290 11.23 -13.63 3.62
C LYS A 290 10.48 -12.33 3.37
N GLY A 291 10.77 -11.37 4.24
CA GLY A 291 10.15 -10.05 4.21
C GLY A 291 11.03 -9.01 3.53
N ILE A 292 10.89 -7.77 3.97
CA ILE A 292 11.74 -6.66 3.56
C ILE A 292 12.84 -6.46 4.60
N SER A 293 14.11 -6.44 4.17
CA SER A 293 15.26 -6.02 4.95
C SER A 293 15.81 -4.70 4.44
N LEU A 294 15.89 -3.70 5.29
CA LEU A 294 16.50 -2.40 4.99
C LEU A 294 17.79 -2.28 5.81
N VAL A 295 18.94 -2.23 5.14
CA VAL A 295 20.26 -2.36 5.75
C VAL A 295 21.07 -1.06 5.59
N ALA A 296 21.55 -0.50 6.71
CA ALA A 296 22.46 0.65 6.71
C ALA A 296 23.46 0.59 7.89
N TRP A 297 24.72 0.24 7.64
CA TRP A 297 25.79 0.13 8.63
C TRP A 297 27.05 0.91 8.22
N GLY A 298 27.86 1.30 9.21
CA GLY A 298 29.14 1.98 8.96
C GLY A 298 28.95 3.40 8.42
N GLU A 299 29.63 3.72 7.31
CA GLU A 299 29.59 5.04 6.65
C GLU A 299 28.50 5.14 5.56
N GLN A 300 27.54 4.21 5.52
CA GLN A 300 26.44 4.22 4.56
C GLN A 300 25.54 5.45 4.73
N ALA A 301 24.96 5.93 3.62
CA ALA A 301 24.23 7.20 3.57
C ALA A 301 22.88 7.16 4.29
N GLY A 302 22.33 5.95 4.49
CA GLY A 302 21.10 5.73 5.24
C GLY A 302 19.81 5.97 4.45
N PHE A 303 18.71 6.07 5.19
CA PHE A 303 17.36 6.11 4.66
C PHE A 303 16.61 7.38 5.08
N LYS A 304 15.95 8.02 4.13
CA LYS A 304 15.08 9.17 4.36
C LYS A 304 13.75 8.93 3.67
N ASN A 305 12.67 9.31 4.36
CA ASN A 305 11.32 9.27 3.81
C ASN A 305 10.95 7.91 3.18
N VAL A 306 11.18 6.83 3.92
CA VAL A 306 10.84 5.48 3.46
C VAL A 306 9.42 5.12 3.89
N THR A 307 8.61 4.63 2.95
CA THR A 307 7.24 4.17 3.20
C THR A 307 7.05 2.74 2.70
N ILE A 308 6.49 1.87 3.53
CA ILE A 308 6.05 0.53 3.13
C ILE A 308 4.54 0.49 3.32
N ARG A 309 3.76 0.17 2.27
CA ARG A 309 2.31 0.25 2.36
C ARG A 309 1.52 -0.78 1.57
N ASN A 310 0.37 -1.18 2.12
CA ASN A 310 -0.54 -2.12 1.46
C ASN A 310 0.15 -3.45 1.04
N CYS A 311 1.22 -3.87 1.74
CA CYS A 311 1.91 -5.13 1.45
C CYS A 311 1.37 -6.24 2.36
N ASN A 312 1.33 -7.46 1.84
CA ASN A 312 1.02 -8.66 2.60
C ASN A 312 2.31 -9.44 2.85
N PHE A 313 2.47 -10.02 4.04
CA PHE A 313 3.61 -10.84 4.42
C PHE A 313 3.07 -12.12 5.04
N LYS A 314 3.38 -13.26 4.45
CA LYS A 314 2.84 -14.54 4.87
C LYS A 314 3.92 -15.60 5.02
N ASP A 315 3.85 -16.36 6.11
CA ASP A 315 4.69 -17.54 6.33
C ASP A 315 6.20 -17.22 6.23
N MET A 316 6.65 -16.19 6.94
CA MET A 316 8.07 -15.84 7.02
C MET A 316 8.85 -16.95 7.73
N ALA A 317 9.86 -17.49 7.05
CA ALA A 317 10.68 -18.62 7.48
C ALA A 317 11.52 -18.29 8.72
N GLU A 318 11.98 -19.32 9.44
CA GLU A 318 12.80 -19.16 10.65
C GLU A 318 14.14 -18.46 10.38
N THR A 319 14.62 -18.53 9.13
CA THR A 319 15.84 -17.85 8.68
C THR A 319 15.61 -16.37 8.36
N SER A 320 14.36 -15.92 8.27
CA SER A 320 14.00 -14.52 8.16
C SER A 320 14.21 -13.83 9.51
N ASN A 321 14.63 -12.57 9.51
CA ASN A 321 14.68 -11.81 10.75
C ASN A 321 13.27 -11.36 11.14
N SER A 322 12.71 -10.37 10.47
CA SER A 322 11.34 -9.87 10.68
C SER A 322 10.63 -9.77 9.33
N ALA A 323 9.29 -9.67 9.31
CA ALA A 323 8.57 -9.40 8.06
C ALA A 323 8.96 -8.03 7.47
N ILE A 324 9.14 -7.04 8.33
CA ILE A 324 9.77 -5.76 7.98
C ILE A 324 10.93 -5.54 8.95
N HIS A 325 12.15 -5.46 8.42
CA HIS A 325 13.36 -5.49 9.22
C HIS A 325 14.31 -4.33 8.84
N LEU A 326 14.25 -3.24 9.59
CA LEU A 326 15.15 -2.09 9.42
C LEU A 326 16.40 -2.29 10.28
N ASN A 327 17.42 -2.91 9.69
CA ASN A 327 18.71 -3.27 10.29
C ASN A 327 19.75 -2.17 10.08
N VAL A 328 19.74 -1.17 10.96
CA VAL A 328 20.48 0.07 10.74
C VAL A 328 21.29 0.50 11.95
N ALA A 329 22.39 1.22 11.68
CA ALA A 329 23.15 1.96 12.66
C ALA A 329 22.31 3.11 13.27
N ALA A 330 22.84 3.75 14.31
CA ALA A 330 22.21 4.90 14.94
C ALA A 330 22.16 6.11 13.99
N ASP A 331 21.07 6.87 14.03
CA ASP A 331 20.90 8.19 13.38
C ASP A 331 20.90 8.22 11.83
N VAL A 332 21.00 7.06 11.17
CA VAL A 332 21.00 6.96 9.69
C VAL A 332 19.60 6.86 9.06
N VAL A 333 18.53 7.00 9.85
CA VAL A 333 17.15 6.94 9.35
C VAL A 333 16.36 8.17 9.80
N GLU A 334 15.92 9.00 8.85
CA GLU A 334 15.20 10.24 9.19
C GLU A 334 13.68 10.02 9.30
N ASN A 335 13.03 9.33 8.36
CA ASN A 335 11.58 9.06 8.44
C ASN A 335 11.28 7.65 7.90
N PHE A 336 10.49 6.89 8.65
CA PHE A 336 10.08 5.54 8.31
C PHE A 336 8.60 5.32 8.62
N THR A 337 7.83 4.95 7.60
CA THR A 337 6.39 4.73 7.69
C THR A 337 6.04 3.32 7.23
N VAL A 338 5.21 2.63 8.01
CA VAL A 338 4.54 1.40 7.61
C VAL A 338 3.04 1.61 7.72
N GLU A 339 2.29 1.42 6.64
CA GLU A 339 0.85 1.65 6.63
C GLU A 339 0.05 0.56 5.92
N ASN A 340 -1.07 0.15 6.52
CA ASN A 340 -2.03 -0.79 5.93
C ASN A 340 -1.43 -2.12 5.46
N CYS A 341 -0.36 -2.60 6.11
CA CYS A 341 0.24 -3.89 5.80
C CYS A 341 -0.42 -5.02 6.60
N ALA A 342 -0.49 -6.23 6.03
CA ALA A 342 -0.92 -7.44 6.72
C ALA A 342 0.28 -8.39 6.89
N ILE A 343 0.57 -8.80 8.13
CA ILE A 343 1.65 -9.72 8.48
C ILE A 343 1.01 -10.91 9.19
N ASP A 344 1.19 -12.13 8.68
CA ASP A 344 0.67 -13.37 9.26
C ASP A 344 1.74 -14.48 9.19
N GLY A 345 2.24 -14.90 10.36
CA GLY A 345 3.24 -15.96 10.46
C GLY A 345 4.68 -15.43 10.33
N VAL A 346 5.32 -15.16 11.46
CA VAL A 346 6.78 -14.95 11.56
C VAL A 346 7.37 -15.94 12.54
N SER A 347 8.04 -16.96 12.02
CA SER A 347 8.51 -18.12 12.81
C SER A 347 9.88 -17.96 13.47
N SER A 348 10.65 -16.93 13.08
CA SER A 348 11.96 -16.67 13.69
C SER A 348 11.83 -16.30 15.16
N THR A 349 12.53 -17.02 16.05
CA THR A 349 12.42 -16.84 17.52
C THR A 349 12.80 -15.44 18.02
N THR A 350 13.57 -14.68 17.23
CA THR A 350 13.91 -13.27 17.49
C THR A 350 13.16 -12.31 16.56
N GLY A 351 12.31 -12.87 15.70
CA GLY A 351 11.65 -12.18 14.61
C GLY A 351 10.36 -11.51 15.01
N SER A 352 10.33 -10.20 14.79
CA SER A 352 9.13 -9.40 15.02
C SER A 352 8.31 -9.30 13.74
N GLY A 353 7.05 -8.87 13.85
CA GLY A 353 6.32 -8.44 12.65
C GLY A 353 7.05 -7.26 12.00
N ILE A 354 7.26 -6.20 12.79
CA ILE A 354 8.02 -5.01 12.36
C ILE A 354 9.17 -4.78 13.35
N TYR A 355 10.39 -4.67 12.84
CA TYR A 355 11.58 -4.31 13.61
C TYR A 355 12.21 -3.03 13.05
N VAL A 356 12.43 -2.05 13.94
CA VAL A 356 13.13 -0.79 13.65
C VAL A 356 14.36 -0.68 14.54
N GLY A 357 15.54 -0.80 13.94
CA GLY A 357 16.82 -0.70 14.64
C GLY A 357 17.07 0.70 15.21
N SER A 358 16.90 1.74 14.41
CA SER A 358 16.98 3.13 14.89
C SER A 358 16.28 4.10 13.94
N SER A 359 15.87 5.25 14.46
CA SER A 359 15.54 6.42 13.64
C SER A 359 15.79 7.72 14.40
N SER A 360 16.36 8.71 13.70
CA SER A 360 16.56 10.07 14.18
C SER A 360 15.35 11.00 13.97
N GLY A 361 14.39 10.60 13.13
CA GLY A 361 13.13 11.31 12.97
C GLY A 361 11.92 10.38 13.11
N SER A 362 10.89 10.55 12.29
CA SER A 362 9.58 9.97 12.61
C SER A 362 9.48 8.48 12.25
N ILE A 363 8.98 7.68 13.20
CA ILE A 363 8.52 6.31 12.97
C ILE A 363 7.00 6.33 13.04
N VAL A 364 6.33 5.88 11.98
CA VAL A 364 4.87 5.77 11.92
C VAL A 364 4.48 4.34 11.55
N VAL A 365 3.64 3.69 12.36
CA VAL A 365 3.03 2.39 12.04
C VAL A 365 1.53 2.52 12.18
N THR A 366 0.79 2.39 11.08
CA THR A 366 -0.66 2.64 11.09
C THR A 366 -1.49 1.66 10.25
N GLY A 367 -2.68 1.31 10.71
CA GLY A 367 -3.63 0.51 9.91
C GLY A 367 -3.16 -0.93 9.63
N CYS A 368 -2.10 -1.41 10.27
CA CYS A 368 -1.53 -2.72 10.01
C CYS A 368 -2.25 -3.82 10.79
N THR A 369 -2.30 -5.02 10.21
CA THR A 369 -2.69 -6.25 10.92
C THR A 369 -1.45 -7.12 11.08
N ILE A 370 -1.12 -7.52 12.30
CA ILE A 370 0.09 -8.30 12.62
C ILE A 370 -0.34 -9.49 13.46
N LYS A 371 -0.14 -10.70 12.95
CA LYS A 371 -0.64 -11.94 13.54
C LYS A 371 0.43 -13.03 13.55
N ASP A 372 0.39 -13.86 14.59
CA ASP A 372 1.19 -15.09 14.71
C ASP A 372 2.69 -14.81 14.51
N VAL A 373 3.26 -13.97 15.38
CA VAL A 373 4.68 -13.61 15.35
C VAL A 373 5.41 -14.17 16.55
N ALA A 374 6.57 -14.80 16.33
CA ALA A 374 7.31 -15.52 17.37
C ALA A 374 7.98 -14.61 18.40
N HIS A 375 8.20 -13.32 18.10
CA HIS A 375 8.70 -12.33 19.05
C HIS A 375 7.69 -11.18 19.29
N SER A 376 7.98 -9.95 18.85
CA SER A 376 7.11 -8.80 19.08
C SER A 376 6.24 -8.48 17.87
N GLY A 377 5.04 -7.92 18.08
CA GLY A 377 4.25 -7.37 16.98
C GLY A 377 5.02 -6.23 16.30
N ILE A 378 5.35 -5.21 17.09
CA ILE A 378 6.15 -4.06 16.67
C ILE A 378 7.30 -3.88 17.66
N GLN A 379 8.53 -3.83 17.17
CA GLN A 379 9.73 -3.59 17.95
C GLN A 379 10.51 -2.39 17.43
N ILE A 380 10.77 -1.42 18.30
CA ILE A 380 11.63 -0.26 18.05
C ILE A 380 12.77 -0.31 19.07
N SER A 381 13.99 -0.39 18.57
CA SER A 381 15.20 -0.56 19.36
C SER A 381 15.73 0.75 19.95
N GLY A 382 16.50 0.63 21.03
CA GLY A 382 16.92 1.70 21.94
C GLY A 382 17.88 2.75 21.39
N ASN A 383 18.08 2.82 20.08
CA ASN A 383 18.86 3.88 19.46
C ASN A 383 18.00 4.97 18.81
N SER A 384 16.67 4.89 18.91
CA SER A 384 15.75 5.86 18.30
C SER A 384 15.59 7.12 19.16
N ASN A 385 15.61 8.31 18.55
CA ASN A 385 15.41 9.59 19.24
C ASN A 385 14.38 10.52 18.56
N GLY A 386 13.79 10.11 17.43
CA GLY A 386 12.71 10.84 16.78
C GLY A 386 11.30 10.44 17.26
N SER A 387 10.23 11.00 16.71
CA SER A 387 8.86 10.73 17.22
C SER A 387 8.37 9.35 16.83
N ILE A 388 7.66 8.66 17.73
CA ILE A 388 7.05 7.35 17.46
C ILE A 388 5.52 7.51 17.42
N THR A 389 4.87 7.05 16.36
CA THR A 389 3.41 7.03 16.24
C THR A 389 2.96 5.63 15.82
N ILE A 390 2.21 4.94 16.67
CA ILE A 390 1.66 3.62 16.41
C ILE A 390 0.15 3.68 16.59
N LYS A 391 -0.63 3.61 15.50
CA LYS A 391 -2.08 3.82 15.60
C LYS A 391 -2.94 2.93 14.71
N ASN A 392 -4.16 2.65 15.13
CA ASN A 392 -5.14 1.91 14.32
C ASN A 392 -4.64 0.53 13.84
N ASN A 393 -3.75 -0.13 14.59
CA ASN A 393 -3.24 -1.46 14.22
C ASN A 393 -4.00 -2.56 14.96
N THR A 394 -4.06 -3.75 14.37
CA THR A 394 -4.53 -4.97 15.04
C THR A 394 -3.35 -5.91 15.23
N ILE A 395 -3.02 -6.26 16.48
CA ILE A 395 -1.87 -7.10 16.82
C ILE A 395 -2.38 -8.34 17.57
N GLU A 396 -2.22 -9.49 16.94
CA GLU A 396 -2.77 -10.76 17.41
C GLU A 396 -1.65 -11.78 17.64
N ASN A 397 -1.72 -12.48 18.76
CA ASN A 397 -0.87 -13.62 19.06
C ASN A 397 0.65 -13.38 18.84
N TRP A 398 1.16 -12.26 19.35
CA TRP A 398 2.61 -12.05 19.43
C TRP A 398 3.23 -13.00 20.44
N ASN A 399 4.54 -13.23 20.32
CA ASN A 399 5.29 -14.20 21.10
C ASN A 399 4.60 -15.58 21.06
N CYS A 400 4.23 -16.03 19.85
CA CYS A 400 3.45 -17.27 19.67
C CYS A 400 4.26 -18.54 19.95
N ASP A 401 5.57 -18.50 19.72
CA ASP A 401 6.43 -19.70 19.77
C ASP A 401 7.33 -19.76 21.01
N ASN A 402 7.29 -18.75 21.90
CA ASN A 402 8.25 -18.59 22.99
C ASN A 402 7.58 -18.49 24.38
N ASP A 403 7.48 -19.62 25.08
CA ASP A 403 7.25 -19.68 26.53
C ASP A 403 8.57 -19.60 27.35
N SER A 404 9.71 -19.33 26.72
CA SER A 404 11.04 -19.35 27.37
C SER A 404 11.61 -17.95 27.64
N GLU A 405 12.09 -17.73 28.87
CA GLU A 405 12.73 -16.48 29.33
C GLU A 405 14.01 -16.10 28.53
N SER A 406 14.53 -16.99 27.70
CA SER A 406 15.82 -16.84 26.99
C SER A 406 15.81 -15.86 25.81
N SER A 407 14.65 -15.50 25.26
CA SER A 407 14.55 -14.58 24.09
C SER A 407 14.30 -13.12 24.46
N GLY A 408 14.17 -12.79 25.76
CA GLY A 408 13.94 -11.42 26.22
C GLY A 408 12.46 -10.98 26.25
N GLY A 409 11.54 -11.90 25.97
CA GLY A 409 10.08 -11.75 26.08
C GLY A 409 9.49 -10.84 25.01
N GLY A 410 8.75 -11.38 24.04
CA GLY A 410 8.09 -10.59 23.01
C GLY A 410 6.93 -9.73 23.56
N TYR A 411 6.72 -8.54 22.99
CA TYR A 411 5.61 -7.64 23.34
C TYR A 411 4.70 -7.39 22.14
N GLY A 412 3.44 -7.03 22.38
CA GLY A 412 2.60 -6.50 21.30
C GLY A 412 3.29 -5.29 20.65
N ILE A 413 3.76 -4.36 21.49
CA ILE A 413 4.61 -3.24 21.12
C ILE A 413 5.79 -3.14 22.11
N ASN A 414 7.02 -3.14 21.60
CA ASN A 414 8.22 -2.82 22.37
C ASN A 414 8.88 -1.57 21.80
N ALA A 415 8.74 -0.41 22.44
CA ALA A 415 9.29 0.85 21.98
C ALA A 415 10.35 1.40 22.94
N VAL A 416 11.62 1.34 22.53
CA VAL A 416 12.75 1.78 23.34
C VAL A 416 13.37 3.02 22.70
N TYR A 417 13.43 4.12 23.44
CA TYR A 417 14.17 5.32 23.05
C TYR A 417 15.65 5.22 23.42
N ARG A 418 16.48 6.06 22.80
CA ARG A 418 17.83 6.34 23.28
C ARG A 418 17.77 7.06 24.62
N GLU A 419 18.57 6.59 25.57
CA GLU A 419 18.64 7.17 26.90
C GLU A 419 19.01 8.66 26.83
N GLY A 420 18.21 9.51 27.48
CA GLY A 420 18.41 10.97 27.49
C GLY A 420 17.76 11.72 26.32
N ASP A 421 17.40 11.04 25.23
CA ASP A 421 16.91 11.67 23.99
C ASP A 421 15.45 11.34 23.66
N GLY A 422 14.71 10.74 24.60
CA GLY A 422 13.31 10.39 24.41
C GLY A 422 12.46 11.56 23.89
N ARG A 423 11.57 11.28 22.93
CA ARG A 423 10.52 12.21 22.49
C ARG A 423 9.13 11.65 22.82
N PHE A 424 8.09 12.35 22.37
CA PHE A 424 6.72 11.86 22.44
C PHE A 424 6.54 10.60 21.59
N ALA A 425 6.02 9.55 22.23
CA ALA A 425 5.35 8.47 21.53
C ALA A 425 3.83 8.66 21.60
N SER A 426 3.14 8.41 20.50
CA SER A 426 1.68 8.32 20.44
C SER A 426 1.29 6.90 20.07
N ILE A 427 0.55 6.22 20.95
CA ILE A 427 0.10 4.84 20.72
C ILE A 427 -1.41 4.77 20.88
N THR A 428 -2.17 4.88 19.79
CA THR A 428 -3.62 5.14 19.86
C THR A 428 -4.45 4.18 19.00
N ASN A 429 -5.62 3.80 19.49
CA ASN A 429 -6.60 2.98 18.75
C ASN A 429 -6.03 1.65 18.23
N ASN A 430 -5.11 1.03 18.96
CA ASN A 430 -4.62 -0.30 18.60
C ASN A 430 -5.48 -1.37 19.27
N ILE A 431 -5.74 -2.45 18.56
CA ILE A 431 -6.46 -3.64 19.01
C ILE A 431 -5.43 -4.74 19.26
N PHE A 432 -5.50 -5.36 20.42
CA PHE A 432 -4.63 -6.46 20.82
C PHE A 432 -5.45 -7.69 21.13
N LYS A 433 -5.11 -8.82 20.53
CA LYS A 433 -5.74 -10.11 20.84
C LYS A 433 -4.69 -11.14 21.17
N LYS A 434 -4.84 -11.84 22.29
CA LYS A 434 -3.93 -12.94 22.61
C LYS A 434 -4.67 -14.17 23.10
N THR A 435 -4.35 -15.30 22.51
CA THR A 435 -4.65 -16.62 23.06
C THR A 435 -3.44 -17.05 23.87
N PHE A 436 -3.66 -17.31 25.16
CA PHE A 436 -2.62 -17.81 26.05
C PHE A 436 -2.56 -19.34 25.99
N VAL A 437 -1.36 -19.89 26.21
CA VAL A 437 -1.18 -21.32 26.46
C VAL A 437 -1.29 -21.54 27.97
N GLU A 438 -2.04 -22.56 28.39
CA GLU A 438 -2.20 -22.89 29.81
C GLU A 438 -0.83 -23.21 30.44
N GLY A 439 -0.41 -22.41 31.43
CA GLY A 439 0.87 -22.58 32.15
C GLY A 439 2.03 -21.68 31.72
N SER A 440 1.86 -20.78 30.73
CA SER A 440 2.91 -19.83 30.31
C SER A 440 3.24 -18.81 31.41
N THR A 441 4.52 -18.66 31.78
CA THR A 441 4.97 -17.81 32.91
C THR A 441 5.40 -16.39 32.53
N ASP A 442 5.67 -16.12 31.25
CA ASP A 442 6.07 -14.79 30.74
C ASP A 442 5.04 -14.25 29.72
N ALA A 443 3.77 -14.48 30.05
CA ALA A 443 2.59 -14.27 29.22
C ALA A 443 2.47 -12.84 28.67
N GLY A 444 2.97 -12.61 27.45
CA GLY A 444 2.41 -11.68 26.48
C GLY A 444 2.14 -10.27 27.00
N LYS A 445 3.16 -9.60 27.53
CA LYS A 445 3.06 -8.17 27.87
C LYS A 445 2.66 -7.38 26.63
N ILE A 446 1.70 -6.47 26.76
CA ILE A 446 1.11 -5.78 25.62
C ILE A 446 2.06 -4.70 25.13
N ILE A 447 2.48 -3.80 26.02
CA ILE A 447 3.38 -2.71 25.65
C ILE A 447 4.53 -2.58 26.65
N ARG A 448 5.74 -2.48 26.11
CA ARG A 448 6.92 -1.96 26.81
C ARG A 448 7.33 -0.64 26.21
N MET A 449 7.62 0.32 27.09
CA MET A 449 8.25 1.58 26.74
C MET A 449 9.44 1.87 27.64
N ARG A 450 10.55 2.32 27.07
CA ARG A 450 11.75 2.72 27.82
C ARG A 450 12.28 4.07 27.35
N TYR A 451 12.82 4.84 28.30
CA TYR A 451 13.51 6.12 28.06
C TYR A 451 12.71 7.20 27.32
N SER A 452 11.38 7.14 27.35
CA SER A 452 10.55 8.28 26.95
C SER A 452 10.52 9.31 28.08
N THR A 453 11.06 10.51 27.83
CA THR A 453 11.24 11.57 28.83
C THR A 453 10.01 12.48 29.00
N ILE A 454 8.98 12.35 28.15
CA ILE A 454 7.82 13.28 28.12
C ILE A 454 6.46 12.57 28.17
N GLY A 455 6.44 11.28 28.52
CA GLY A 455 5.23 10.51 28.77
C GLY A 455 4.43 10.11 27.52
N LEU A 456 3.47 9.22 27.76
CA LEU A 456 2.47 8.76 26.80
C LEU A 456 1.37 9.81 26.70
N LYS A 457 1.18 10.42 25.52
CA LYS A 457 0.19 11.49 25.36
C LYS A 457 -1.24 10.97 25.27
N ASP A 458 -1.42 9.79 24.67
CA ASP A 458 -2.71 9.16 24.44
C ASP A 458 -2.50 7.64 24.31
N VAL A 459 -3.04 6.86 25.25
CA VAL A 459 -3.10 5.38 25.17
C VAL A 459 -4.56 4.98 25.25
N ASN A 460 -5.12 4.63 24.10
CA ASN A 460 -6.47 4.07 24.00
C ASN A 460 -6.36 2.74 23.26
N LEU A 461 -6.58 1.64 23.97
CA LEU A 461 -6.28 0.30 23.51
C LEU A 461 -7.45 -0.63 23.79
N ASN A 462 -7.74 -1.49 22.84
CA ASN A 462 -8.73 -2.56 23.01
C ASN A 462 -7.98 -3.88 23.20
N TYR A 463 -8.27 -4.63 24.26
CA TYR A 463 -7.62 -5.90 24.54
C TYR A 463 -8.64 -7.02 24.73
N GLU A 464 -8.45 -8.13 24.01
CA GLU A 464 -9.26 -9.34 24.10
C GLU A 464 -8.37 -10.56 24.43
N SER A 465 -8.80 -11.39 25.39
CA SER A 465 -8.13 -12.65 25.76
C SER A 465 -9.14 -13.79 25.97
N SER A 466 -8.73 -15.02 25.63
CA SER A 466 -9.60 -16.21 25.64
C SER A 466 -9.47 -17.13 26.86
N LEU A 467 -8.50 -16.87 27.76
CA LEU A 467 -8.32 -17.61 29.03
C LEU A 467 -8.25 -16.61 30.19
N GLY A 468 -9.20 -16.71 31.12
CA GLY A 468 -9.48 -15.71 32.15
C GLY A 468 -8.54 -15.68 33.35
N ASP A 469 -7.26 -15.37 33.14
CA ASP A 469 -6.39 -14.94 34.24
C ASP A 469 -5.62 -13.66 33.86
N LEU A 470 -5.84 -12.60 34.63
CA LEU A 470 -5.38 -11.23 34.39
C LEU A 470 -4.58 -10.71 35.59
N SER A 471 -3.60 -11.48 36.07
CA SER A 471 -2.75 -11.06 37.19
C SER A 471 -1.43 -10.40 36.79
N GLY A 472 -1.27 -9.93 35.54
CA GLY A 472 0.00 -9.38 35.03
C GLY A 472 -0.15 -7.99 34.43
N THR A 473 0.76 -7.07 34.78
CA THR A 473 0.80 -5.68 34.35
C THR A 473 0.72 -5.52 32.82
N TYR A 474 -0.31 -4.82 32.34
CA TYR A 474 -0.56 -4.60 30.90
C TYR A 474 0.47 -3.68 30.21
N TYR A 475 1.19 -2.87 30.98
CA TYR A 475 2.14 -1.87 30.50
C TYR A 475 3.39 -1.84 31.37
N GLU A 476 4.57 -1.89 30.77
CA GLU A 476 5.85 -1.65 31.46
C GLU A 476 6.48 -0.35 30.91
N VAL A 477 6.36 0.75 31.66
CA VAL A 477 7.04 2.02 31.35
C VAL A 477 8.22 2.16 32.30
N ILE A 478 9.44 1.97 31.79
CA ILE A 478 10.68 2.18 32.55
C ILE A 478 11.26 3.52 32.10
N GLY A 479 10.89 4.58 32.82
CA GLY A 479 11.45 5.93 32.64
C GLY A 479 12.55 6.22 33.66
N ASN A 480 13.49 7.09 33.29
CA ASN A 480 14.30 7.83 34.27
C ASN A 480 13.41 8.92 34.88
N ASP A 481 12.62 8.52 35.88
CA ASP A 481 12.01 9.35 36.91
C ASP A 481 10.81 10.27 36.53
N TYR A 482 9.89 10.41 37.48
CA TYR A 482 8.73 11.33 37.59
C TYR A 482 7.37 10.98 36.97
N SER A 483 6.55 10.37 37.83
CA SER A 483 5.19 10.78 38.22
C SER A 483 4.12 11.07 37.16
N GLN A 484 3.04 10.30 37.29
CA GLN A 484 1.64 10.54 36.87
C GLN A 484 1.23 9.94 35.52
N VAL A 485 0.90 8.64 35.57
CA VAL A 485 -0.19 8.09 34.74
C VAL A 485 -1.47 8.28 35.57
N SER A 486 -2.33 9.21 35.17
CA SER A 486 -3.66 9.35 35.74
C SER A 486 -4.59 8.30 35.10
N TYR A 487 -5.32 7.57 35.94
CA TYR A 487 -6.27 6.51 35.59
C TYR A 487 -7.47 7.02 34.78
#